data_AF-A0A4R6P138-F1
#
_entry.id   AF-A0A4R6P138-F1
#
_cell.length_a   1.000
_cell.length_b   1.000
_cell.length_c   1.000
_cell.angle_alpha   90.00
_cell.angle_beta   90.00
_cell.angle_gamma   90.00
#
_symmetry.space_group_name_H-M   'P 1'
#
loop_
_entity.id
_entity.type
_entity.pdbx_description
1 polymer ?
#
loop_
_entity_poly.entity_id
_entity_poly.type
_entity_poly.pdbx_seq_one_letter_code
_entity_poly.pdbx_strand_id
1 'polypeptide(L)'
;MADDQVLTDMLTMLDRSPGVLALRVCVIELLIERQRYADALAHCGVALGDEPGNAQVLALMTRCSTALSGGSPRPAPAAPPAAVPTGYDWAAAESQVGDIIAPAFVDAPTEFVTDDDAATLERPRFGLADVGGMDEVKRQLDLTLLGPLRNPELAKAFGTSARGGLLLYGPPGCGKTFIASAVAGELGANFYPIEIADILDIYTGSSERNVHSIFEMARRNAPCVLFLDEVDALGHKRSQMHGSSAMRTVVNQLLTEMDSATHSNEGVFVLGATNHPWDVDVALRRPGRFDRMIFVALPDAAARRSILHYHLRDRPIAGIDLTALAAHTEGLSGADLAHICTSATQLAMADSMRTGEVRPVGMPDVRAALAQVRPSTGAWFESARNVVEFANGDGSYDDLARYLKRIKR
;
A
#
# COMPACT_ATOMS: atom_id res chain seq x y z
N MET A 1 33.88 -61.62 16.21
CA MET A 1 33.74 -62.16 17.58
C MET A 1 33.60 -61.05 18.63
N ALA A 2 34.38 -59.95 18.59
CA ALA A 2 34.21 -58.82 19.53
C ALA A 2 32.85 -58.09 19.39
N ASP A 3 32.33 -58.02 18.17
CA ASP A 3 31.13 -57.26 17.82
C ASP A 3 29.78 -57.88 18.28
N ASP A 4 29.69 -59.22 18.32
CA ASP A 4 28.51 -59.91 18.86
C ASP A 4 28.44 -59.82 20.39
N GLN A 5 29.59 -59.66 21.04
CA GLN A 5 29.66 -59.43 22.49
C GLN A 5 29.00 -58.10 22.85
N VAL A 6 29.22 -57.05 22.06
CA VAL A 6 28.62 -55.72 22.29
C VAL A 6 27.10 -55.76 22.16
N LEU A 7 26.57 -56.42 21.13
CA LEU A 7 25.11 -56.59 20.97
C LEU A 7 24.51 -57.40 22.13
N THR A 8 25.20 -58.45 22.55
CA THR A 8 24.76 -59.29 23.68
C THR A 8 24.77 -58.50 24.98
N ASP A 9 25.83 -57.75 25.26
CA ASP A 9 25.95 -56.92 26.46
C ASP A 9 24.88 -55.82 26.49
N MET A 10 24.61 -55.17 25.35
CA MET A 10 23.55 -54.15 25.24
C MET A 10 22.14 -54.72 25.39
N LEU A 11 21.86 -55.91 24.85
CA LEU A 11 20.59 -56.61 25.09
C LEU A 11 20.43 -56.97 26.57
N THR A 12 21.50 -57.42 27.22
CA THR A 12 21.51 -57.73 28.66
C THR A 12 21.29 -56.47 29.52
N MET A 13 21.81 -55.32 29.09
CA MET A 13 21.56 -54.03 29.73
C MET A 13 20.12 -53.55 29.51
N LEU A 14 19.55 -53.78 28.32
CA LEU A 14 18.17 -53.43 28.02
C LEU A 14 17.17 -54.25 28.84
N ASP A 15 17.46 -55.53 29.10
CA ASP A 15 16.64 -56.39 29.97
C ASP A 15 16.61 -55.91 31.43
N ARG A 16 17.72 -55.31 31.91
CA ARG A 16 17.79 -54.74 33.26
C ARG A 16 17.07 -53.40 33.40
N SER A 17 16.98 -52.64 32.30
CA SER A 17 16.44 -51.28 32.26
C SER A 17 15.56 -51.06 31.03
N PRO A 18 14.34 -51.66 30.98
CA PRO A 18 13.53 -51.72 29.76
C PRO A 18 12.96 -50.36 29.30
N GLY A 19 12.85 -49.38 30.21
CA GLY A 19 12.24 -48.08 29.95
C GLY A 19 13.18 -47.00 29.39
N VAL A 20 14.45 -47.33 29.10
CA VAL A 20 15.39 -46.36 28.55
C VAL A 20 15.31 -46.37 27.01
N LEU A 21 14.57 -45.42 26.44
CA LEU A 21 14.33 -45.34 25.00
C LEU A 21 15.61 -45.19 24.17
N ALA A 22 16.55 -44.35 24.61
CA ALA A 22 17.81 -44.13 23.92
C ALA A 22 18.65 -45.42 23.76
N LEU A 23 18.67 -46.27 24.81
CA LEU A 23 19.34 -47.57 24.76
C LEU A 23 18.65 -48.52 23.78
N ARG A 24 17.31 -48.51 23.75
CA ARG A 24 16.50 -49.32 22.84
C ARG A 24 16.71 -48.91 21.38
N VAL A 25 16.83 -47.62 21.09
CA VAL A 25 17.14 -47.10 19.74
C VAL A 25 18.51 -47.57 19.26
N CYS A 26 19.56 -47.48 20.09
CA CYS A 26 20.88 -47.98 19.74
C CYS A 26 20.88 -49.50 19.45
N VAL A 27 20.13 -50.29 20.23
CA VAL A 27 19.97 -51.74 19.97
C VAL A 27 19.26 -52.00 18.65
N ILE A 28 18.22 -51.23 18.31
CA ILE A 28 17.52 -51.34 17.01
C ILE A 28 18.47 -51.06 15.84
N GLU A 29 19.27 -50.01 15.93
CA GLU A 29 20.25 -49.65 14.90
C GLU A 29 21.32 -50.75 14.72
N LEU A 30 21.86 -51.28 15.81
CA LEU A 30 22.81 -52.41 15.76
C LEU A 30 22.17 -53.67 15.17
N LEU A 31 20.90 -53.97 15.46
CA LEU A 31 20.19 -55.12 14.87
C LEU A 31 19.98 -54.94 13.35
N ILE A 32 19.70 -53.73 12.89
CA ILE A 32 19.57 -53.38 11.47
C ILE A 32 20.90 -53.56 10.74
N GLU A 33 22.02 -53.11 11.34
CA GLU A 33 23.36 -53.30 10.78
C GLU A 33 23.72 -54.79 10.62
N ARG A 34 23.24 -55.63 11.54
CA ARG A 34 23.42 -57.10 11.50
C ARG A 34 22.40 -57.81 10.61
N GLN A 35 21.56 -57.06 9.89
CA GLN A 35 20.46 -57.58 9.05
C GLN A 35 19.43 -58.44 9.82
N ARG A 36 19.35 -58.29 11.14
CA ARG A 36 18.36 -58.96 12.02
C ARG A 36 17.07 -58.14 12.11
N TYR A 37 16.46 -57.87 10.95
CA TYR A 37 15.34 -56.94 10.81
C TYR A 37 14.06 -57.38 11.57
N ALA A 38 13.85 -58.68 11.75
CA ALA A 38 12.70 -59.20 12.49
C ALA A 38 12.79 -58.86 13.99
N ASP A 39 13.97 -58.99 14.58
CA ASP A 39 14.23 -58.65 15.99
C ASP A 39 14.16 -57.12 16.19
N ALA A 40 14.72 -56.35 15.24
CA ALA A 40 14.66 -54.90 15.25
C ALA A 40 13.21 -54.37 15.25
N LEU A 41 12.32 -54.96 14.44
CA LEU A 41 10.90 -54.60 14.41
C LEU A 41 10.19 -54.86 15.74
N ALA A 42 10.51 -55.96 16.44
CA ALA A 42 9.93 -56.23 17.75
C ALA A 42 10.30 -55.15 18.78
N HIS A 43 11.56 -54.68 18.78
CA HIS A 43 11.99 -53.59 19.65
C HIS A 43 11.41 -52.22 19.24
N CYS A 44 11.21 -51.94 17.95
CA CYS A 44 10.49 -50.75 17.47
C CYS A 44 9.06 -50.71 17.99
N GLY A 45 8.34 -51.84 17.98
CA GLY A 45 6.97 -51.93 18.47
C GLY A 45 6.85 -51.59 19.97
N VAL A 46 7.78 -52.10 20.79
CA VAL A 46 7.83 -51.77 22.23
C VAL A 46 8.14 -50.29 22.44
N ALA A 47 9.10 -49.73 21.69
CA ALA A 47 9.47 -48.31 21.77
C ALA A 47 8.30 -47.36 21.41
N LEU A 48 7.52 -47.70 20.39
CA LEU A 48 6.32 -46.92 20.00
C LEU A 48 5.14 -47.10 20.97
N GLY A 49 5.12 -48.19 21.73
CA GLY A 49 4.16 -48.37 22.82
C GLY A 49 4.38 -47.37 23.95
N ASP A 50 5.65 -47.08 24.27
CA ASP A 50 6.02 -46.11 25.31
C ASP A 50 5.94 -44.65 24.80
N GLU A 51 6.42 -44.38 23.58
CA GLU A 51 6.35 -43.05 22.93
C GLU A 51 5.85 -43.12 21.47
N PRO A 52 4.53 -42.98 21.23
CA PRO A 52 3.93 -43.19 19.90
C PRO A 52 4.28 -42.10 18.86
N GLY A 53 4.83 -40.96 19.29
CA GLY A 53 5.18 -39.82 18.43
C GLY A 53 6.65 -39.74 18.02
N ASN A 54 7.49 -40.73 18.37
CA ASN A 54 8.92 -40.63 18.14
C ASN A 54 9.27 -40.86 16.65
N ALA A 55 9.58 -39.77 15.94
CA ALA A 55 9.89 -39.77 14.51
C ALA A 55 11.08 -40.66 14.14
N GLN A 56 12.08 -40.80 15.01
CA GLN A 56 13.26 -41.64 14.77
C GLN A 56 12.88 -43.13 14.76
N VAL A 57 12.05 -43.57 15.70
CA VAL A 57 11.62 -44.98 15.80
C VAL A 57 10.69 -45.35 14.62
N LEU A 58 9.81 -44.44 14.19
CA LEU A 58 8.97 -44.62 13.00
C LEU A 58 9.79 -44.76 11.71
N ALA A 59 10.86 -43.97 11.57
CA ALA A 59 11.77 -44.07 10.43
C ALA A 59 12.52 -45.41 10.42
N LEU A 60 13.01 -45.88 11.57
CA LEU A 60 13.69 -47.17 11.71
C LEU A 60 12.74 -48.36 11.44
N MET A 61 11.49 -48.29 11.91
CA MET A 61 10.46 -49.29 11.62
C MET A 61 10.16 -49.38 10.12
N THR A 62 10.03 -48.24 9.43
CA THR A 62 9.80 -48.20 7.98
C THR A 62 10.96 -48.84 7.22
N ARG A 63 12.21 -48.56 7.63
CA ARG A 63 13.43 -49.16 7.04
C ARG A 63 13.49 -50.67 7.24
N CYS A 64 13.11 -51.19 8.41
CA CYS A 64 13.07 -52.63 8.65
C CYS A 64 11.97 -53.32 7.83
N SER A 65 10.80 -52.69 7.74
CA SER A 65 9.65 -53.21 6.98
C SER A 65 9.95 -53.29 5.48
N THR A 66 10.59 -52.27 4.90
CA THR A 66 11.00 -52.28 3.49
C THR A 66 12.09 -53.31 3.21
N ALA A 67 13.05 -53.48 4.13
CA ALA A 67 14.10 -54.49 4.01
C ALA A 67 13.55 -55.93 4.04
N LEU A 68 12.55 -56.21 4.90
CA LEU A 68 11.88 -57.52 4.96
C LEU A 68 10.94 -57.78 3.78
N SER A 69 10.39 -56.72 3.18
CA SER A 69 9.46 -56.81 2.04
C SER A 69 10.17 -57.05 0.69
N GLY A 70 11.50 -57.10 0.65
CA GLY A 70 12.29 -57.64 -0.47
C GLY A 70 12.16 -56.93 -1.83
N GLY A 71 11.58 -55.73 -1.90
CA GLY A 71 11.23 -55.07 -3.16
C GLY A 71 12.21 -53.98 -3.58
N SER A 72 13.11 -54.26 -4.51
CA SER A 72 13.82 -53.23 -5.30
C SER A 72 12.84 -52.53 -6.25
N PRO A 73 12.82 -51.19 -6.39
CA PRO A 73 11.89 -50.54 -7.30
C PRO A 73 12.33 -50.70 -8.77
N ARG A 74 11.48 -51.34 -9.57
CA ARG A 74 11.58 -51.43 -11.04
C ARG A 74 10.95 -50.17 -11.68
N PRO A 75 11.52 -49.60 -12.76
CA PRO A 75 11.04 -48.34 -13.33
C PRO A 75 9.71 -48.49 -14.10
N ALA A 76 8.85 -47.48 -13.98
CA ALA A 76 7.57 -47.36 -14.67
C ALA A 76 7.74 -46.88 -16.14
N PRO A 77 6.79 -47.16 -17.05
CA PRO A 77 6.90 -46.85 -18.47
C PRO A 77 6.59 -45.37 -18.78
N ALA A 78 7.13 -44.91 -19.92
CA ALA A 78 7.13 -43.52 -20.37
C ALA A 78 5.75 -42.90 -20.61
N ALA A 79 5.57 -41.68 -20.10
CA ALA A 79 4.50 -40.75 -20.45
C ALA A 79 4.90 -39.87 -21.66
N PRO A 80 3.95 -39.38 -22.47
CA PRO A 80 4.23 -38.58 -23.69
C PRO A 80 4.87 -37.21 -23.37
N PRO A 81 5.54 -36.56 -24.34
CA PRO A 81 6.49 -35.50 -24.06
C PRO A 81 5.80 -34.27 -23.46
N ALA A 82 6.28 -33.87 -22.28
CA ALA A 82 5.94 -32.60 -21.65
C ALA A 82 6.47 -31.43 -22.50
N ALA A 83 5.65 -30.40 -22.63
CA ALA A 83 6.02 -29.12 -23.21
C ALA A 83 7.21 -28.51 -22.45
N VAL A 84 8.09 -27.86 -23.21
CA VAL A 84 9.25 -27.12 -22.70
C VAL A 84 8.77 -26.02 -21.74
N PRO A 85 9.23 -25.96 -20.47
CA PRO A 85 8.93 -24.84 -19.59
C PRO A 85 9.81 -23.66 -20.00
N THR A 86 9.20 -22.65 -20.62
CA THR A 86 9.81 -21.32 -20.75
C THR A 86 9.70 -20.60 -19.41
N GLY A 87 10.73 -20.71 -18.59
CA GLY A 87 10.87 -19.93 -17.35
C GLY A 87 12.06 -20.40 -16.53
N TYR A 88 12.98 -19.47 -16.23
CA TYR A 88 14.04 -19.72 -15.25
C TYR A 88 13.42 -19.77 -13.85
N ASP A 89 13.66 -20.86 -13.13
CA ASP A 89 13.08 -21.10 -11.81
C ASP A 89 13.89 -20.36 -10.73
N TRP A 90 13.44 -19.15 -10.43
CA TRP A 90 14.05 -18.29 -9.42
C TRP A 90 13.96 -18.88 -8.01
N ALA A 91 12.94 -19.67 -7.71
CA ALA A 91 12.77 -20.27 -6.38
C ALA A 91 13.81 -21.37 -6.11
N ALA A 92 14.12 -22.17 -7.14
CA ALA A 92 15.20 -23.15 -7.07
C ALA A 92 16.60 -22.50 -7.01
N ALA A 93 16.78 -21.32 -7.62
CA ALA A 93 18.02 -20.56 -7.50
C ALA A 93 18.18 -19.95 -6.10
N GLU A 94 17.11 -19.43 -5.50
CA GLU A 94 17.12 -18.84 -4.17
C GLU A 94 17.49 -19.87 -3.08
N SER A 95 16.95 -21.10 -3.20
CA SER A 95 17.30 -22.21 -2.29
C SER A 95 18.74 -22.70 -2.46
N GLN A 96 19.37 -22.47 -3.61
CA GLN A 96 20.75 -22.90 -3.87
C GLN A 96 21.78 -21.87 -3.40
N VAL A 97 21.41 -20.60 -3.25
CA VAL A 97 22.35 -19.51 -2.91
C VAL A 97 22.17 -19.01 -1.47
N GLY A 98 21.04 -19.31 -0.81
CA GLY A 98 20.71 -18.86 0.54
C GLY A 98 21.76 -19.17 1.62
N ASP A 99 22.52 -20.25 1.48
CA ASP A 99 23.51 -20.69 2.48
C ASP A 99 24.97 -20.40 2.09
N ILE A 100 25.23 -19.87 0.89
CA ILE A 100 26.61 -19.81 0.35
C ILE A 100 27.32 -18.50 0.72
N ILE A 101 26.59 -17.41 1.00
CA ILE A 101 27.20 -16.11 1.34
C ILE A 101 26.39 -15.41 2.44
N ALA A 102 26.89 -15.45 3.68
CA ALA A 102 26.44 -14.54 4.72
C ALA A 102 27.08 -13.14 4.52
N PRO A 103 26.34 -12.03 4.71
CA PRO A 103 26.88 -10.69 4.54
C PRO A 103 27.98 -10.38 5.57
N ALA A 104 29.05 -9.70 5.13
CA ALA A 104 30.27 -9.48 5.92
C ALA A 104 30.10 -8.51 7.10
N PHE A 105 29.03 -7.70 7.14
CA PHE A 105 28.69 -6.83 8.27
C PHE A 105 27.16 -6.71 8.36
N VAL A 106 26.61 -6.81 9.58
CA VAL A 106 25.18 -6.59 9.87
C VAL A 106 25.09 -5.55 10.97
N ASP A 107 24.81 -4.30 10.61
CA ASP A 107 24.42 -3.29 11.59
C ASP A 107 22.91 -3.42 11.82
N ALA A 108 22.57 -3.98 12.99
CA ALA A 108 21.24 -4.21 13.55
C ALA A 108 20.35 -5.28 12.85
N PRO A 109 19.60 -6.08 13.63
CA PRO A 109 18.65 -7.03 13.07
C PRO A 109 17.50 -6.27 12.40
N THR A 110 17.18 -6.67 11.17
CA THR A 110 15.99 -6.21 10.45
C THR A 110 14.77 -6.73 11.18
N GLU A 111 14.01 -5.84 11.83
CA GLU A 111 12.68 -6.17 12.34
C GLU A 111 11.80 -6.58 11.15
N PHE A 112 11.29 -7.80 11.21
CA PHE A 112 10.35 -8.33 10.23
C PHE A 112 9.09 -7.46 10.21
N VAL A 113 8.63 -7.16 9.00
CA VAL A 113 7.32 -6.58 8.68
C VAL A 113 6.26 -7.28 9.54
N THR A 114 5.58 -6.54 10.41
CA THR A 114 4.39 -7.05 11.11
C THR A 114 3.23 -7.07 10.12
N ASP A 115 2.27 -7.98 10.31
CA ASP A 115 1.03 -8.04 9.48
C ASP A 115 0.25 -6.70 9.43
N ASP A 116 0.53 -5.75 10.35
CA ASP A 116 -0.05 -4.41 10.36
C ASP A 116 0.52 -3.49 9.26
N ASP A 117 1.79 -3.64 8.87
CA ASP A 117 2.43 -2.78 7.84
C ASP A 117 1.89 -3.05 6.43
N ALA A 118 1.32 -4.23 6.19
CA ALA A 118 0.71 -4.61 4.92
C ALA A 118 -0.65 -3.93 4.69
N ALA A 119 -1.31 -3.42 5.74
CA ALA A 119 -2.66 -2.88 5.66
C ALA A 119 -2.74 -1.48 5.02
N THR A 120 -1.66 -0.70 5.07
CA THR A 120 -1.62 0.69 4.55
C THR A 120 -0.96 0.82 3.17
N LEU A 121 -0.43 -0.27 2.62
CA LEU A 121 0.27 -0.26 1.33
C LEU A 121 -0.71 -0.43 0.16
N GLU A 122 -1.00 0.65 -0.55
CA GLU A 122 -1.73 0.58 -1.81
C GLU A 122 -0.77 0.58 -3.01
N ARG A 123 -1.00 -0.31 -3.98
CA ARG A 123 -0.35 -0.22 -5.30
C ARG A 123 -1.37 0.24 -6.33
N PRO A 124 -1.45 1.55 -6.61
CA PRO A 124 -2.39 2.08 -7.60
C PRO A 124 -2.11 1.46 -8.97
N ARG A 125 -3.16 0.89 -9.57
CA ARG A 125 -3.11 0.25 -10.91
C ARG A 125 -3.49 1.20 -12.05
N PHE A 126 -3.72 2.47 -11.74
CA PHE A 126 -4.14 3.51 -12.68
C PHE A 126 -3.13 4.66 -12.66
N GLY A 127 -2.89 5.28 -13.81
CA GLY A 127 -1.91 6.35 -13.99
C GLY A 127 -2.54 7.72 -14.25
N LEU A 128 -1.70 8.71 -14.60
CA LEU A 128 -2.18 10.05 -14.95
C LEU A 128 -3.00 10.06 -16.26
N ALA A 129 -2.77 9.07 -17.13
CA ALA A 129 -3.53 8.90 -18.36
C ALA A 129 -5.00 8.55 -18.10
N ASP A 130 -5.30 7.86 -17.01
CA ASP A 130 -6.66 7.42 -16.66
C ASP A 130 -7.50 8.53 -16.00
N VAL A 131 -6.84 9.59 -15.50
CA VAL A 131 -7.51 10.76 -14.96
C VAL A 131 -8.10 11.58 -16.11
N GLY A 132 -9.41 11.79 -16.15
CA GLY A 132 -10.02 12.64 -17.17
C GLY A 132 -9.73 14.13 -16.96
N GLY A 133 -9.29 14.85 -18.01
CA GLY A 133 -9.04 16.30 -17.97
C GLY A 133 -7.92 16.71 -17.00
N MET A 134 -8.06 17.90 -16.39
CA MET A 134 -7.08 18.50 -15.48
C MET A 134 -5.71 18.74 -16.12
N ASP A 135 -5.68 19.07 -17.41
CA ASP A 135 -4.45 19.13 -18.21
C ASP A 135 -3.40 20.08 -17.63
N GLU A 136 -3.83 21.21 -17.05
CA GLU A 136 -2.92 22.16 -16.42
C GLU A 136 -2.25 21.58 -15.16
N VAL A 137 -3.00 20.85 -14.34
CA VAL A 137 -2.48 20.21 -13.13
C VAL A 137 -1.51 19.09 -13.52
N LYS A 138 -1.87 18.27 -14.51
CA LYS A 138 -0.98 17.22 -15.04
C LYS A 138 0.31 17.80 -15.62
N ARG A 139 0.22 18.90 -16.37
CA ARG A 139 1.38 19.62 -16.91
C ARG A 139 2.29 20.14 -15.79
N GLN A 140 1.72 20.71 -14.74
CA GLN A 140 2.49 21.16 -13.57
C GLN A 140 3.14 19.98 -12.83
N LEU A 141 2.43 18.87 -12.65
CA LEU A 141 2.96 17.63 -12.06
C LEU A 141 4.11 17.05 -12.88
N ASP A 142 3.99 17.05 -14.20
CA ASP A 142 5.04 16.56 -15.09
C ASP A 142 6.28 17.47 -15.02
N LEU A 143 6.12 18.79 -15.04
CA LEU A 143 7.26 19.71 -14.93
C LEU A 143 7.94 19.68 -13.56
N THR A 144 7.18 19.50 -12.49
CA THR A 144 7.70 19.58 -11.12
C THR A 144 8.24 18.25 -10.62
N LEU A 145 7.53 17.15 -10.84
CA LEU A 145 7.85 15.85 -10.24
C LEU A 145 8.31 14.83 -11.29
N LEU A 146 7.47 14.53 -12.28
CA LEU A 146 7.72 13.39 -13.18
C LEU A 146 8.90 13.64 -14.15
N GLY A 147 9.04 14.86 -14.66
CA GLY A 147 10.05 15.26 -15.64
C GLY A 147 11.47 15.13 -15.09
N PRO A 148 11.80 15.70 -13.91
CA PRO A 148 13.08 15.50 -13.25
C PRO A 148 13.39 14.04 -12.95
N LEU A 149 12.38 13.22 -12.62
CA LEU A 149 12.55 11.79 -12.33
C LEU A 149 12.79 10.96 -13.60
N ARG A 150 12.13 11.30 -14.71
CA ARG A 150 12.35 10.68 -16.02
C ARG A 150 13.72 11.02 -16.61
N ASN A 151 14.28 12.19 -16.27
CA ASN A 151 15.53 12.69 -16.84
C ASN A 151 16.51 13.19 -15.75
N PRO A 152 17.09 12.30 -14.94
CA PRO A 152 17.94 12.67 -13.82
C PRO A 152 19.23 13.41 -14.24
N GLU A 153 19.74 13.16 -15.45
CA GLU A 153 20.90 13.89 -15.98
C GLU A 153 20.59 15.36 -16.28
N LEU A 154 19.43 15.63 -16.90
CA LEU A 154 18.97 17.00 -17.14
C LEU A 154 18.70 17.71 -15.82
N ALA A 155 18.05 17.03 -14.87
CA ALA A 155 17.81 17.57 -13.53
C ALA A 155 19.13 18.02 -12.86
N LYS A 156 20.17 17.18 -12.89
CA LYS A 156 21.51 17.52 -12.39
C LYS A 156 22.15 18.69 -13.15
N ALA A 157 22.05 18.72 -14.48
CA ALA A 157 22.62 19.79 -15.30
C ALA A 157 21.99 21.17 -15.03
N PHE A 158 20.67 21.20 -14.76
CA PHE A 158 19.95 22.42 -14.41
C PHE A 158 19.95 22.72 -12.89
N GLY A 159 20.69 21.94 -12.09
CA GLY A 159 20.68 22.07 -10.62
C GLY A 159 19.30 21.91 -9.99
N THR A 160 18.36 21.32 -10.72
CA THR A 160 16.98 21.13 -10.28
C THR A 160 16.90 19.78 -9.63
N SER A 161 16.49 19.76 -8.36
CA SER A 161 16.31 18.52 -7.63
C SER A 161 14.83 18.18 -7.54
N ALA A 162 14.45 16.91 -7.65
CA ALA A 162 13.14 16.44 -7.22
C ALA A 162 13.02 16.34 -5.68
N ARG A 163 14.06 16.73 -4.94
CA ARG A 163 14.04 16.82 -3.48
C ARG A 163 13.01 17.85 -3.03
N GLY A 164 12.29 17.52 -1.97
CA GLY A 164 11.15 18.29 -1.47
C GLY A 164 9.84 17.51 -1.61
N GLY A 165 8.78 18.09 -1.08
CA GLY A 165 7.42 17.61 -1.15
C GLY A 165 6.54 18.55 -1.96
N LEU A 166 5.45 18.01 -2.49
CA LEU A 166 4.48 18.75 -3.29
C LEU A 166 3.18 18.91 -2.50
N LEU A 167 2.67 20.14 -2.39
CA LEU A 167 1.38 20.42 -1.77
C LEU A 167 0.30 20.70 -2.82
N LEU A 168 -0.68 19.81 -2.90
CA LEU A 168 -1.90 19.99 -3.68
C LEU A 168 -2.91 20.79 -2.87
N TYR A 169 -3.41 21.89 -3.41
CA TYR A 169 -4.43 22.69 -2.73
C TYR A 169 -5.57 23.06 -3.65
N GLY A 170 -6.76 23.22 -3.10
CA GLY A 170 -7.94 23.61 -3.86
C GLY A 170 -9.24 23.24 -3.15
N PRO A 171 -10.39 23.55 -3.76
CA PRO A 171 -11.68 23.26 -3.17
C PRO A 171 -11.87 21.76 -2.84
N PRO A 172 -12.69 21.44 -1.84
CA PRO A 172 -13.01 20.06 -1.49
C PRO A 172 -13.70 19.34 -2.66
N GLY A 173 -13.58 18.01 -2.71
CA GLY A 173 -14.26 17.21 -3.72
C GLY A 173 -13.75 17.34 -5.15
N CYS A 174 -12.57 17.94 -5.37
CA CYS A 174 -11.97 18.12 -6.70
C CYS A 174 -10.89 17.06 -7.05
N GLY A 175 -10.82 15.97 -6.28
CA GLY A 175 -9.96 14.83 -6.62
C GLY A 175 -8.47 14.98 -6.28
N LYS A 176 -8.11 15.73 -5.23
CA LYS A 176 -6.71 15.87 -4.76
C LYS A 176 -6.10 14.52 -4.37
N THR A 177 -6.83 13.71 -3.61
CA THR A 177 -6.43 12.34 -3.23
C THR A 177 -6.36 11.42 -4.45
N PHE A 178 -7.32 11.56 -5.37
CA PHE A 178 -7.37 10.78 -6.61
C PHE A 178 -6.18 11.06 -7.54
N ILE A 179 -5.81 12.32 -7.74
CA ILE A 179 -4.65 12.67 -8.57
C ILE A 179 -3.33 12.27 -7.91
N ALA A 180 -3.22 12.32 -6.58
CA ALA A 180 -2.03 11.84 -5.87
C ALA A 180 -1.84 10.32 -6.03
N SER A 181 -2.93 9.54 -5.93
CA SER A 181 -2.90 8.10 -6.19
C SER A 181 -2.52 7.79 -7.65
N ALA A 182 -3.04 8.56 -8.62
CA ALA A 182 -2.64 8.45 -10.03
C ALA A 182 -1.14 8.75 -10.25
N VAL A 183 -0.58 9.74 -9.55
CA VAL A 183 0.86 10.06 -9.60
C VAL A 183 1.70 8.89 -9.11
N ALA A 184 1.30 8.23 -8.02
CA ALA A 184 2.00 7.06 -7.54
C ALA A 184 1.94 5.89 -8.55
N GLY A 185 0.80 5.69 -9.22
CA GLY A 185 0.65 4.68 -10.27
C GLY A 185 1.51 4.98 -11.50
N GLU A 186 1.60 6.24 -11.92
CA GLU A 186 2.48 6.69 -13.01
C GLU A 186 3.97 6.47 -12.70
N LEU A 187 4.35 6.62 -11.42
CA LEU A 187 5.71 6.37 -10.94
C LEU A 187 6.02 4.89 -10.72
N GLY A 188 5.02 4.01 -10.75
CA GLY A 188 5.17 2.62 -10.33
C GLY A 188 5.61 2.48 -8.87
N ALA A 189 5.29 3.47 -8.03
CA ALA A 189 5.69 3.56 -6.64
C ALA A 189 4.58 3.06 -5.71
N ASN A 190 4.97 2.57 -4.53
CA ASN A 190 3.99 2.23 -3.48
C ASN A 190 3.29 3.52 -2.99
N PHE A 191 1.99 3.47 -2.73
CA PHE A 191 1.19 4.61 -2.26
C PHE A 191 0.78 4.39 -0.80
N TYR A 192 1.11 5.35 0.06
CA TYR A 192 0.76 5.37 1.47
C TYR A 192 -0.15 6.56 1.77
N PRO A 193 -1.48 6.39 1.72
CA PRO A 193 -2.41 7.41 2.19
C PRO A 193 -2.38 7.45 3.72
N ILE A 194 -2.15 8.64 4.27
CA ILE A 194 -2.12 8.87 5.72
C ILE A 194 -3.07 10.01 6.01
N GLU A 195 -4.07 9.73 6.83
CA GLU A 195 -4.95 10.75 7.36
C GLU A 195 -4.32 11.32 8.64
N ILE A 196 -4.43 12.63 8.85
CA ILE A 196 -3.92 13.25 10.09
C ILE A 196 -4.61 12.69 11.33
N ALA A 197 -5.86 12.23 11.20
CA ALA A 197 -6.55 11.51 12.25
C ALA A 197 -5.77 10.26 12.69
N ASP A 198 -5.23 9.46 11.76
CA ASP A 198 -4.44 8.26 12.07
C ASP A 198 -3.17 8.59 12.88
N ILE A 199 -2.55 9.74 12.60
CA ILE A 199 -1.36 10.19 13.34
C ILE A 199 -1.72 10.60 14.78
N LEU A 200 -2.94 11.12 14.99
CA LEU A 200 -3.42 11.65 16.26
C LEU A 200 -4.13 10.60 17.15
N ASP A 201 -4.86 9.66 16.56
CA ASP A 201 -5.76 8.71 17.25
C ASP A 201 -5.08 7.43 17.72
N ILE A 202 -3.86 7.11 17.26
CA ILE A 202 -3.13 5.91 17.72
C ILE A 202 -2.53 6.18 19.12
N TYR A 203 -3.43 6.24 20.11
CA TYR A 203 -3.32 6.03 21.54
C TYR A 203 -2.10 6.62 22.27
N THR A 204 -2.38 7.66 23.08
CA THR A 204 -1.69 7.94 24.35
C THR A 204 -0.16 8.10 24.26
N GLY A 205 0.30 9.24 23.74
CA GLY A 205 1.63 9.79 24.04
C GLY A 205 2.81 9.37 23.15
N SER A 206 2.57 8.67 22.03
CA SER A 206 3.64 8.26 21.09
C SER A 206 3.45 8.74 19.64
N SER A 207 2.67 9.80 19.38
CA SER A 207 2.42 10.30 18.02
C SER A 207 3.69 10.71 17.25
N GLU A 208 4.75 11.12 17.94
CA GLU A 208 6.07 11.40 17.32
C GLU A 208 6.73 10.12 16.79
N ARG A 209 6.66 9.01 17.54
CA ARG A 209 7.21 7.73 17.10
C ARG A 209 6.47 7.21 15.89
N ASN A 210 5.15 7.37 15.85
CA ASN A 210 4.35 6.93 14.69
C ASN A 210 4.78 7.66 13.41
N VAL A 211 4.97 8.98 13.46
CA VAL A 211 5.50 9.73 12.30
C VAL A 211 6.87 9.19 11.88
N HIS A 212 7.76 8.95 12.84
CA HIS A 212 9.09 8.39 12.54
C HIS A 212 9.00 6.99 11.88
N SER A 213 8.21 6.08 12.45
CA SER A 213 8.01 4.72 11.95
C SER A 213 7.41 4.70 10.55
N ILE A 214 6.45 5.58 10.26
CA ILE A 214 5.86 5.72 8.92
C ILE A 214 6.93 6.12 7.88
N PHE A 215 7.76 7.11 8.20
CA PHE A 215 8.83 7.53 7.28
C PHE A 215 9.92 6.46 7.16
N GLU A 216 10.21 5.70 8.21
CA GLU A 216 11.14 4.58 8.15
C GLU A 216 10.62 3.44 7.27
N MET A 217 9.34 3.07 7.43
CA MET A 217 8.66 2.12 6.56
C MET A 217 8.68 2.60 5.10
N ALA A 218 8.40 3.88 4.85
CA ALA A 218 8.45 4.47 3.52
C ALA A 218 9.85 4.37 2.90
N ARG A 219 10.91 4.66 3.66
CA ARG A 219 12.32 4.51 3.22
C ARG A 219 12.68 3.07 2.90
N ARG A 220 12.23 2.10 3.72
CA ARG A 220 12.46 0.66 3.48
C ARG A 220 11.75 0.16 2.21
N ASN A 221 10.59 0.73 1.88
CA ASN A 221 9.75 0.34 0.74
C ASN A 221 9.87 1.29 -0.46
N ALA A 222 10.97 2.04 -0.57
CA ALA A 222 11.22 2.91 -1.72
C ALA A 222 11.35 2.09 -3.02
N PRO A 223 10.82 2.58 -4.17
CA PRO A 223 10.19 3.89 -4.37
C PRO A 223 8.75 3.96 -3.83
N CYS A 224 8.43 5.00 -3.08
CA CYS A 224 7.09 5.19 -2.53
C CYS A 224 6.65 6.67 -2.52
N VAL A 225 5.34 6.86 -2.50
CA VAL A 225 4.63 8.12 -2.37
C VAL A 225 3.91 8.13 -1.03
N LEU A 226 4.35 9.03 -0.16
CA LEU A 226 3.70 9.34 1.11
C LEU A 226 2.67 10.44 0.87
N PHE A 227 1.38 10.14 1.04
CA PHE A 227 0.31 11.10 0.84
C PHE A 227 -0.32 11.52 2.16
N LEU A 228 -0.09 12.78 2.55
CA LEU A 228 -0.66 13.39 3.74
C LEU A 228 -1.92 14.16 3.33
N ASP A 229 -3.11 13.62 3.61
CA ASP A 229 -4.36 14.36 3.37
C ASP A 229 -4.66 15.32 4.52
N GLU A 230 -5.46 16.35 4.27
CA GLU A 230 -5.90 17.34 5.27
C GLU A 230 -4.75 17.96 6.10
N VAL A 231 -3.63 18.35 5.45
CA VAL A 231 -2.49 18.94 6.18
C VAL A 231 -2.84 20.27 6.90
N ASP A 232 -3.96 20.91 6.56
CA ASP A 232 -4.53 22.04 7.29
C ASP A 232 -4.99 21.68 8.71
N ALA A 233 -5.32 20.41 8.98
CA ALA A 233 -5.67 19.93 10.32
C ALA A 233 -4.47 20.04 11.30
N LEU A 234 -3.25 19.89 10.80
CA LEU A 234 -2.01 20.08 11.57
C LEU A 234 -1.67 21.56 11.80
N GLY A 235 -2.23 22.46 10.99
CA GLY A 235 -1.75 23.83 10.80
C GLY A 235 -2.45 24.90 11.62
N HIS A 236 -3.54 24.59 12.33
CA HIS A 236 -4.31 25.59 13.10
C HIS A 236 -3.37 26.49 13.91
N LYS A 237 -3.28 27.76 13.46
CA LYS A 237 -2.19 28.70 13.76
C LYS A 237 -1.62 28.49 15.16
N ARG A 238 -0.30 28.33 15.26
CA ARG A 238 0.45 28.25 16.54
C ARG A 238 -0.04 29.28 17.59
N SER A 239 -0.58 30.43 17.17
CA SER A 239 -1.15 31.48 18.02
C SER A 239 -2.50 31.16 18.68
N GLN A 240 -3.35 30.29 18.11
CA GLN A 240 -4.67 29.94 18.67
C GLN A 240 -4.65 28.66 19.52
N MET A 241 -3.65 27.79 19.35
CA MET A 241 -3.46 26.61 20.18
C MET A 241 -2.76 26.93 21.51
N HIS A 242 -3.47 27.58 22.44
CA HIS A 242 -3.01 27.72 23.83
C HIS A 242 -3.15 26.43 24.67
N GLY A 243 -3.44 25.27 24.06
CA GLY A 243 -3.75 24.03 24.78
C GLY A 243 -3.29 22.69 24.20
N SER A 244 -2.62 22.62 23.03
CA SER A 244 -2.17 21.33 22.46
C SER A 244 -0.67 21.34 22.18
N SER A 245 0.11 21.04 23.23
CA SER A 245 1.56 20.82 23.12
C SER A 245 1.88 19.60 22.25
N ALA A 246 1.02 18.58 22.25
CA ALA A 246 1.22 17.33 21.51
C ALA A 246 1.26 17.55 19.99
N MET A 247 0.27 18.27 19.43
CA MET A 247 0.22 18.51 17.99
C MET A 247 1.40 19.37 17.50
N ARG A 248 1.90 20.30 18.33
CA ARG A 248 3.12 21.05 18.00
C ARG A 248 4.35 20.14 17.86
N THR A 249 4.50 19.14 18.73
CA THR A 249 5.64 18.24 18.66
C THR A 249 5.52 17.27 17.48
N VAL A 250 4.31 16.78 17.17
CA VAL A 250 4.03 15.99 15.96
C VAL A 250 4.40 16.75 14.68
N VAL A 251 3.98 18.01 14.57
CA VAL A 251 4.35 18.85 13.43
C VAL A 251 5.87 19.03 13.36
N ASN A 252 6.54 19.30 14.49
CA ASN A 252 8.00 19.41 14.49
C ASN A 252 8.69 18.10 14.06
N GLN A 253 8.17 16.94 14.46
CA GLN A 253 8.70 15.65 14.03
C GLN A 253 8.51 15.45 12.52
N LEU A 254 7.33 15.76 11.98
CA LEU A 254 7.07 15.73 10.54
C LEU A 254 8.03 16.65 9.78
N LEU A 255 8.27 17.86 10.29
CA LEU A 255 9.23 18.80 9.71
C LEU A 255 10.66 18.27 9.69
N THR A 256 11.06 17.51 10.72
CA THR A 256 12.38 16.87 10.83
C THR A 256 12.52 15.73 9.83
N GLU A 257 11.50 14.86 9.70
CA GLU A 257 11.50 13.75 8.73
C GLU A 257 11.49 14.23 7.26
N MET A 258 10.77 15.31 6.98
CA MET A 258 10.72 15.91 5.65
C MET A 258 12.01 16.64 5.27
N ASP A 259 12.79 17.10 6.25
CA ASP A 259 14.00 17.86 5.99
C ASP A 259 15.06 16.97 5.32
N SER A 260 15.25 17.20 4.02
CA SER A 260 16.21 16.48 3.19
C SER A 260 17.67 16.70 3.61
N ALA A 261 17.93 17.64 4.53
CA ALA A 261 19.24 17.84 5.15
C ALA A 261 19.52 16.83 6.29
N THR A 262 18.48 16.26 6.91
CA THR A 262 18.59 15.38 8.07
C THR A 262 18.54 13.90 7.67
N HIS A 263 17.75 13.55 6.66
CA HIS A 263 17.56 12.16 6.21
C HIS A 263 17.72 12.02 4.68
N SER A 264 18.32 10.91 4.22
CA SER A 264 18.35 10.56 2.80
C SER A 264 16.99 10.00 2.38
N ASN A 265 16.05 10.88 2.03
CA ASN A 265 14.74 10.50 1.48
C ASN A 265 14.84 10.11 -0.01
N GLU A 266 15.90 9.38 -0.39
CA GLU A 266 16.08 8.93 -1.77
C GLU A 266 14.99 7.91 -2.12
N GLY A 267 14.18 8.22 -3.14
CA GLY A 267 13.06 7.39 -3.54
C GLY A 267 11.78 7.53 -2.70
N VAL A 268 11.74 8.44 -1.72
CA VAL A 268 10.52 8.75 -0.95
C VAL A 268 9.97 10.11 -1.37
N PHE A 269 8.77 10.12 -1.93
CA PHE A 269 8.09 11.33 -2.39
C PHE A 269 6.98 11.72 -1.43
N VAL A 270 7.02 12.93 -0.88
CA VAL A 270 5.97 13.43 0.03
C VAL A 270 5.00 14.31 -0.75
N LEU A 271 3.74 13.88 -0.85
CA LEU A 271 2.64 14.67 -1.38
C LEU A 271 1.71 15.06 -0.24
N GLY A 272 1.36 16.34 -0.13
CA GLY A 272 0.35 16.83 0.79
C GLY A 272 -0.91 17.25 0.03
N ALA A 273 -2.07 17.13 0.65
CA ALA A 273 -3.30 17.74 0.18
C ALA A 273 -3.92 18.64 1.27
N THR A 274 -4.45 19.78 0.86
CA THR A 274 -5.16 20.69 1.75
C THR A 274 -6.34 21.35 1.07
N ASN A 275 -7.41 21.56 1.85
CA ASN A 275 -8.51 22.42 1.44
C ASN A 275 -8.22 23.88 1.80
N HIS A 276 -7.54 24.16 2.90
CA HIS A 276 -7.29 25.51 3.41
C HIS A 276 -5.79 25.82 3.43
N PRO A 277 -5.16 26.15 2.28
CA PRO A 277 -3.71 26.36 2.22
C PRO A 277 -3.23 27.57 3.05
N TRP A 278 -4.13 28.50 3.38
CA TRP A 278 -3.86 29.64 4.26
C TRP A 278 -3.80 29.28 5.75
N ASP A 279 -4.32 28.11 6.14
CA ASP A 279 -4.25 27.57 7.50
C ASP A 279 -3.06 26.63 7.70
N VAL A 280 -2.34 26.27 6.63
CA VAL A 280 -1.12 25.46 6.71
C VAL A 280 0.04 26.30 7.31
N ASP A 281 0.77 25.72 8.27
CA ASP A 281 1.92 26.38 8.90
C ASP A 281 2.99 26.75 7.84
N VAL A 282 3.44 28.01 7.88
CA VAL A 282 4.50 28.52 7.01
C VAL A 282 5.78 27.69 7.12
N ALA A 283 6.03 27.06 8.28
CA ALA A 283 7.17 26.17 8.47
C ALA A 283 7.11 24.94 7.54
N LEU A 284 5.93 24.40 7.23
CA LEU A 284 5.75 23.28 6.31
C LEU A 284 6.01 23.69 4.85
N ARG A 285 5.80 24.97 4.51
CA ARG A 285 5.94 25.53 3.15
C ARG A 285 7.35 26.05 2.83
N ARG A 286 8.32 25.85 3.72
CA ARG A 286 9.71 26.30 3.50
C ARG A 286 10.44 25.43 2.47
N PRO A 287 11.44 25.98 1.76
CA PRO A 287 12.30 25.21 0.86
C PRO A 287 12.83 23.93 1.50
N GLY A 288 12.76 22.80 0.78
CA GLY A 288 13.15 21.47 1.28
C GLY A 288 12.03 20.68 1.97
N ARG A 289 10.83 21.27 2.13
CA ARG A 289 9.60 20.62 2.63
C ARG A 289 8.53 20.72 1.55
N PHE A 290 7.34 21.27 1.81
CA PHE A 290 6.37 21.60 0.76
C PHE A 290 6.76 22.89 0.04
N ASP A 291 7.84 22.81 -0.72
CA ASP A 291 8.41 23.94 -1.44
C ASP A 291 7.69 24.24 -2.77
N ARG A 292 6.83 23.33 -3.21
CA ARG A 292 6.01 23.44 -4.41
C ARG A 292 4.55 23.31 -4.06
N MET A 293 3.73 24.18 -4.65
CA MET A 293 2.28 24.12 -4.51
C MET A 293 1.65 24.06 -5.89
N ILE A 294 0.65 23.19 -6.04
CA ILE A 294 -0.14 23.06 -7.27
C ILE A 294 -1.60 23.27 -6.92
N PHE A 295 -2.23 24.19 -7.65
CA PHE A 295 -3.65 24.48 -7.51
C PHE A 295 -4.49 23.48 -8.31
N VAL A 296 -5.32 22.70 -7.61
CA VAL A 296 -6.30 21.80 -8.20
C VAL A 296 -7.63 22.52 -8.33
N ALA A 297 -7.95 22.94 -9.57
CA ALA A 297 -9.16 23.66 -9.91
C ALA A 297 -10.42 22.75 -9.95
N LEU A 298 -11.59 23.37 -10.19
CA LEU A 298 -12.80 22.62 -10.53
C LEU A 298 -12.58 21.81 -11.83
N PRO A 299 -13.24 20.65 -11.98
CA PRO A 299 -13.10 19.81 -13.16
C PRO A 299 -13.52 20.55 -14.45
N ASP A 300 -12.69 20.46 -15.49
CA ASP A 300 -13.02 20.91 -16.85
C ASP A 300 -14.08 20.00 -17.51
N ALA A 301 -14.55 20.36 -18.70
CA ALA A 301 -15.61 19.59 -19.38
C ALA A 301 -15.24 18.11 -19.63
N ALA A 302 -13.97 17.82 -19.94
CA ALA A 302 -13.49 16.45 -20.16
C ALA A 302 -13.41 15.67 -18.85
N ALA A 303 -12.95 16.31 -17.77
CA ALA A 303 -12.96 15.78 -16.42
C ALA A 303 -14.38 15.49 -15.94
N ARG A 304 -15.32 16.44 -16.09
CA ARG A 304 -16.73 16.25 -15.71
C ARG A 304 -17.36 15.08 -16.44
N ARG A 305 -17.14 14.97 -17.76
CA ARG A 305 -17.60 13.82 -18.55
C ARG A 305 -17.04 12.50 -18.04
N SER A 306 -15.75 12.46 -17.70
CA SER A 306 -15.10 11.26 -17.19
C SER A 306 -15.60 10.86 -15.80
N ILE A 307 -15.80 11.83 -14.91
CA ILE A 307 -16.38 11.64 -13.57
C ILE A 307 -17.82 11.12 -13.67
N LEU A 308 -18.65 11.74 -14.51
CA LEU A 308 -20.03 11.30 -14.75
C LEU A 308 -20.07 9.87 -15.31
N HIS A 309 -19.23 9.57 -16.29
CA HIS A 309 -19.11 8.22 -16.83
C HIS A 309 -18.73 7.21 -15.74
N TYR A 310 -17.70 7.53 -14.95
CA TYR A 310 -17.22 6.67 -13.86
C TYR A 310 -18.33 6.35 -12.85
N HIS A 311 -19.10 7.34 -12.41
CA HIS A 311 -20.16 7.12 -11.42
C HIS A 311 -21.42 6.44 -11.98
N LEU A 312 -21.64 6.47 -13.30
CA LEU A 312 -22.81 5.88 -13.95
C LEU A 312 -22.55 4.50 -14.55
N ARG A 313 -21.29 4.12 -14.82
CA ARG A 313 -20.93 2.90 -15.55
C ARG A 313 -21.48 1.60 -14.94
N ASP A 314 -21.57 1.54 -13.61
CA ASP A 314 -21.98 0.34 -12.86
C ASP A 314 -23.48 0.36 -12.50
N ARG A 315 -24.26 1.27 -13.10
CA ARG A 315 -25.68 1.49 -12.79
C ARG A 315 -26.55 1.12 -13.99
N PRO A 316 -27.80 0.69 -13.78
CA PRO A 316 -28.73 0.48 -14.89
C PRO A 316 -29.10 1.84 -15.49
N ILE A 317 -28.47 2.20 -16.62
CA ILE A 317 -28.67 3.50 -17.29
C ILE A 317 -29.23 3.31 -18.69
N ALA A 318 -30.04 4.26 -19.16
CA ALA A 318 -30.56 4.28 -20.52
C ALA A 318 -30.68 5.71 -21.06
N GLY A 319 -30.10 5.94 -22.25
CA GLY A 319 -30.26 7.21 -22.97
C GLY A 319 -29.64 8.42 -22.27
N ILE A 320 -28.54 8.25 -21.53
CA ILE A 320 -27.82 9.35 -20.89
C ILE A 320 -26.83 9.98 -21.87
N ASP A 321 -26.96 11.30 -22.08
CA ASP A 321 -26.00 12.10 -22.84
C ASP A 321 -24.99 12.77 -21.90
N LEU A 322 -23.82 12.16 -21.78
CA LEU A 322 -22.73 12.66 -20.93
C LEU A 322 -22.15 13.99 -21.42
N THR A 323 -22.20 14.27 -22.72
CA THR A 323 -21.68 15.53 -23.28
C THR A 323 -22.60 16.68 -22.90
N ALA A 324 -23.91 16.50 -23.05
CA ALA A 324 -24.88 17.48 -22.60
C ALA A 324 -24.82 17.70 -21.09
N LEU A 325 -24.69 16.63 -20.29
CA LEU A 325 -24.56 16.76 -18.83
C LEU A 325 -23.29 17.49 -18.42
N ALA A 326 -22.15 17.20 -19.04
CA ALA A 326 -20.89 17.91 -18.76
C ALA A 326 -20.99 19.42 -19.07
N ALA A 327 -21.78 19.82 -20.08
CA ALA A 327 -22.03 21.23 -20.38
C ALA A 327 -22.93 21.91 -19.33
N HIS A 328 -23.92 21.22 -18.77
CA HIS A 328 -24.87 21.78 -17.79
C HIS A 328 -24.40 21.70 -16.32
N THR A 329 -23.19 21.18 -16.08
CA THR A 329 -22.61 20.97 -14.74
C THR A 329 -21.37 21.82 -14.49
N GLU A 330 -21.24 22.92 -15.23
CA GLU A 330 -20.15 23.88 -15.00
C GLU A 330 -20.24 24.49 -13.59
N GLY A 331 -19.08 24.65 -12.94
CA GLY A 331 -19.00 25.17 -11.58
C GLY A 331 -19.21 24.14 -10.47
N LEU A 332 -19.51 22.88 -10.81
CA LEU A 332 -19.66 21.80 -9.85
C LEU A 332 -18.33 21.07 -9.58
N SER A 333 -18.13 20.64 -8.33
CA SER A 333 -17.02 19.78 -7.93
C SER A 333 -17.23 18.33 -8.36
N GLY A 334 -16.19 17.50 -8.29
CA GLY A 334 -16.31 16.06 -8.53
C GLY A 334 -17.28 15.38 -7.55
N ALA A 335 -17.27 15.81 -6.28
CA ALA A 335 -18.21 15.34 -5.27
C ALA A 335 -19.67 15.72 -5.61
N ASP A 336 -19.91 16.94 -6.11
CA ASP A 336 -21.25 17.37 -6.54
C ASP A 336 -21.76 16.50 -7.72
N LEU A 337 -20.88 16.18 -8.68
CA LEU A 337 -21.22 15.29 -9.81
C LEU A 337 -21.55 13.86 -9.34
N ALA A 338 -20.77 13.34 -8.39
CA ALA A 338 -21.03 12.04 -7.77
C ALA A 338 -22.38 12.03 -7.04
N HIS A 339 -22.70 13.13 -6.35
CA HIS A 339 -23.98 13.32 -5.67
C HIS A 339 -25.14 13.38 -6.67
N ILE A 340 -25.02 14.12 -7.77
CA ILE A 340 -26.05 14.16 -8.84
C ILE A 340 -26.35 12.75 -9.37
N CYS A 341 -25.30 11.98 -9.68
CA CYS A 341 -25.48 10.61 -10.17
C CYS A 341 -26.25 9.78 -9.14
N THR A 342 -25.84 9.85 -7.88
CA THR A 342 -26.44 9.10 -6.77
C THR A 342 -27.90 9.48 -6.54
N SER A 343 -28.22 10.76 -6.51
CA SER A 343 -29.59 11.26 -6.40
C SER A 343 -30.46 10.81 -7.59
N ALA A 344 -29.94 10.87 -8.82
CA ALA A 344 -30.66 10.37 -9.99
C ALA A 344 -30.95 8.86 -9.90
N THR A 345 -30.01 8.10 -9.33
CA THR A 345 -30.16 6.65 -9.13
C THR A 345 -31.17 6.33 -8.04
N GLN A 346 -31.19 7.12 -6.95
CA GLN A 346 -32.20 6.99 -5.90
C GLN A 346 -33.62 7.27 -6.42
N LEU A 347 -33.79 8.25 -7.31
CA LEU A 347 -35.08 8.52 -7.95
C LEU A 347 -35.56 7.32 -8.80
N ALA A 348 -34.70 6.78 -9.65
CA ALA A 348 -35.03 5.61 -10.46
C ALA A 348 -35.26 4.35 -9.62
N MET A 349 -34.50 4.19 -8.53
CA MET A 349 -34.68 3.10 -7.57
C MET A 349 -36.02 3.20 -6.84
N ALA A 350 -36.41 4.39 -6.39
CA ALA A 350 -37.71 4.61 -5.75
C ALA A 350 -38.88 4.26 -6.69
N ASP A 351 -38.77 4.61 -7.97
CA ASP A 351 -39.74 4.20 -8.99
C ASP A 351 -39.74 2.68 -9.20
N SER A 352 -38.57 2.06 -9.27
CA SER A 352 -38.43 0.60 -9.45
C SER A 352 -39.01 -0.19 -8.28
N MET A 353 -38.83 0.30 -7.05
CA MET A 353 -39.41 -0.31 -5.84
C MET A 353 -40.94 -0.23 -5.84
N ARG A 354 -41.50 0.85 -6.41
CA ARG A 354 -42.95 1.04 -6.51
C ARG A 354 -43.59 0.15 -7.58
N THR A 355 -42.91 -0.08 -8.70
CA THR A 355 -43.42 -0.89 -9.81
C THR A 355 -43.08 -2.37 -9.69
N GLY A 356 -42.05 -2.73 -8.91
CA GLY A 356 -41.52 -4.10 -8.83
C GLY A 356 -40.63 -4.50 -10.01
N GLU A 357 -40.32 -3.55 -10.92
CA GLU A 357 -39.50 -3.77 -12.10
C GLU A 357 -38.30 -2.83 -12.11
N VAL A 358 -37.14 -3.30 -12.58
CA VAL A 358 -35.93 -2.47 -12.67
C VAL A 358 -36.09 -1.47 -13.81
N ARG A 359 -36.32 -0.21 -13.45
CA ARG A 359 -36.29 0.91 -14.40
C ARG A 359 -34.87 1.48 -14.48
N PRO A 360 -34.28 1.62 -15.68
CA PRO A 360 -32.99 2.27 -15.82
C PRO A 360 -33.07 3.78 -15.56
N VAL A 361 -31.99 4.34 -15.01
CA VAL A 361 -31.79 5.78 -14.81
C VAL A 361 -31.75 6.46 -16.18
N GLY A 362 -32.62 7.44 -16.38
CA GLY A 362 -32.68 8.22 -17.61
C GLY A 362 -32.29 9.70 -17.43
N MET A 363 -32.20 10.42 -18.54
CA MET A 363 -32.00 11.88 -18.54
C MET A 363 -33.02 12.66 -17.69
N PRO A 364 -34.32 12.30 -17.59
CA PRO A 364 -35.25 12.98 -16.71
C PRO A 364 -34.83 12.93 -15.24
N ASP A 365 -34.34 11.78 -14.77
CA ASP A 365 -33.94 11.58 -13.38
C ASP A 365 -32.67 12.40 -13.05
N VAL A 366 -31.72 12.42 -13.99
CA VAL A 366 -30.51 13.25 -13.86
C VAL A 366 -30.84 14.74 -13.87
N ARG A 367 -31.75 15.21 -14.73
CA ARG A 367 -32.20 16.61 -14.72
C ARG A 367 -32.92 16.98 -13.43
N ALA A 368 -33.75 16.09 -12.89
CA ALA A 368 -34.42 16.30 -11.62
C ALA A 368 -33.42 16.40 -10.46
N ALA A 369 -32.38 15.55 -10.45
CA ALA A 369 -31.29 15.63 -9.49
C ALA A 369 -30.49 16.94 -9.63
N LEU A 370 -30.12 17.32 -10.86
CA LEU A 370 -29.37 18.55 -11.14
C LEU A 370 -30.10 19.80 -10.62
N ALA A 371 -31.43 19.85 -10.72
CA ALA A 371 -32.22 20.98 -10.22
C ALA A 371 -32.19 21.15 -8.70
N GLN A 372 -31.83 20.11 -7.95
CA GLN A 372 -31.80 20.11 -6.48
C GLN A 372 -30.40 20.39 -5.93
N VAL A 373 -29.36 20.06 -6.69
CA VAL A 373 -27.97 20.18 -6.25
C VAL A 373 -27.48 21.62 -6.40
N ARG A 374 -26.95 22.17 -5.30
CA ARG A 374 -26.25 23.46 -5.30
C ARG A 374 -24.73 23.22 -5.29
N PRO A 375 -23.92 24.10 -5.92
CA PRO A 375 -22.47 23.99 -5.86
C PRO A 375 -21.96 24.04 -4.41
N SER A 376 -21.18 23.05 -3.99
CA SER A 376 -20.64 22.98 -2.62
C SER A 376 -19.43 23.88 -2.37
N THR A 377 -18.76 24.33 -3.43
CA THR A 377 -17.49 25.07 -3.35
C THR A 377 -17.63 26.58 -3.18
N GLY A 378 -18.87 27.10 -3.07
CA GLY A 378 -19.13 28.55 -3.00
C GLY A 378 -18.39 29.26 -1.86
N ALA A 379 -18.58 28.76 -0.63
CA ALA A 379 -17.93 29.32 0.57
C ALA A 379 -16.39 29.29 0.48
N TRP A 380 -15.84 28.21 -0.12
CA TRP A 380 -14.41 28.10 -0.33
C TRP A 380 -13.88 29.22 -1.25
N PHE A 381 -14.60 29.50 -2.34
CA PHE A 381 -14.20 30.58 -3.27
C PHE A 381 -14.32 31.97 -2.65
N GLU A 382 -15.26 32.19 -1.73
CA GLU A 382 -15.36 33.46 -0.99
C GLU A 382 -14.13 33.67 -0.08
N SER A 383 -13.76 32.66 0.72
CA SER A 383 -12.54 32.71 1.52
C SER A 383 -11.29 32.86 0.65
N ALA A 384 -11.20 32.10 -0.44
CA ALA A 384 -10.08 32.17 -1.38
C ALA A 384 -9.92 33.56 -2.01
N ARG A 385 -11.02 34.23 -2.35
CA ARG A 385 -10.99 35.61 -2.89
C ARG A 385 -10.42 36.59 -1.88
N ASN A 386 -10.87 36.52 -0.63
CA ASN A 386 -10.34 37.38 0.44
C ASN A 386 -8.83 37.14 0.64
N VAL A 387 -8.38 35.89 0.61
CA VAL A 387 -6.95 35.56 0.75
C VAL A 387 -6.14 36.09 -0.44
N VAL A 388 -6.62 35.91 -1.67
CA VAL A 388 -5.92 36.42 -2.85
C VAL A 388 -5.85 37.95 -2.86
N GLU A 389 -6.91 38.63 -2.42
CA GLU A 389 -6.97 40.09 -2.41
C GLU A 389 -6.11 40.72 -1.31
N PHE A 390 -6.07 40.12 -0.11
CA PHE A 390 -5.45 40.74 1.07
C PHE A 390 -4.18 40.06 1.57
N ALA A 391 -3.87 38.83 1.14
CA ALA A 391 -2.78 38.02 1.70
C ALA A 391 -1.83 37.37 0.67
N ASN A 392 -2.00 37.59 -0.64
CA ASN A 392 -1.08 37.11 -1.68
C ASN A 392 0.13 38.04 -1.87
N GLY A 393 0.79 38.45 -0.79
CA GLY A 393 1.95 39.36 -0.85
C GLY A 393 3.24 38.67 -1.33
N ASP A 394 3.30 37.35 -1.25
CA ASP A 394 4.45 36.50 -1.56
C ASP A 394 4.35 35.77 -2.92
N GLY A 395 3.24 35.97 -3.66
CA GLY A 395 2.98 35.32 -4.96
C GLY A 395 2.60 33.84 -4.88
N SER A 396 2.46 33.30 -3.67
CA SER A 396 2.18 31.88 -3.42
C SER A 396 0.85 31.40 -4.01
N TYR A 397 -0.09 32.31 -4.28
CA TYR A 397 -1.44 32.00 -4.78
C TYR A 397 -1.70 32.59 -6.19
N ASP A 398 -0.67 32.86 -6.98
CA ASP A 398 -0.82 33.45 -8.32
C ASP A 398 -1.65 32.58 -9.27
N ASP A 399 -1.53 31.25 -9.17
CA ASP A 399 -2.33 30.29 -9.96
C ASP A 399 -3.82 30.41 -9.64
N LEU A 400 -4.14 30.50 -8.35
CA LEU A 400 -5.50 30.73 -7.86
C LEU A 400 -6.01 32.12 -8.28
N ALA A 401 -5.17 33.16 -8.22
CA ALA A 401 -5.52 34.50 -8.67
C ALA A 401 -5.84 34.55 -10.17
N ARG A 402 -5.04 33.88 -11.01
CA ARG A 402 -5.30 33.72 -12.45
C ARG A 402 -6.61 32.99 -12.71
N TYR A 403 -6.86 31.92 -11.96
CA TYR A 403 -8.09 31.15 -12.05
C TYR A 403 -9.34 31.97 -11.67
N LEU A 404 -9.31 32.67 -10.54
CA LEU A 404 -10.41 33.53 -10.08
C LEU A 404 -10.73 34.66 -11.07
N LYS A 405 -9.72 35.23 -11.73
CA LYS A 405 -9.91 36.24 -12.80
C LYS A 405 -10.62 35.65 -14.02
N ARG A 406 -10.38 34.38 -14.35
CA ARG A 406 -11.01 33.68 -15.48
C ARG A 406 -12.49 33.39 -15.24
N ILE A 407 -12.87 32.99 -14.03
CA ILE A 407 -14.29 32.69 -13.69
C ILE A 407 -15.15 33.96 -13.58
N LYS A 408 -14.52 35.12 -13.32
CA LYS A 408 -15.24 36.41 -13.20
C LYS A 408 -15.66 36.98 -14.57
N ARG A 409 -15.10 36.47 -15.67
CA ARG A 409 -15.49 36.81 -17.05
C ARG A 409 -16.45 35.76 -17.56
#